data_AF-A0A6A6MVQ5-F1
#
_entry.id   AF-A0A6A6MVQ5-F1
#
_cell.length_a   1.000
_cell.length_b   1.000
_cell.length_c   1.000
_cell.angle_alpha   90.00
_cell.angle_beta   90.00
_cell.angle_gamma   90.00
#
_symmetry.space_group_name_H-M   'P 1'
#
loop_
_entity.id
_entity.type
_entity.pdbx_description
1 polymer ?
#
loop_
_entity_poly.entity_id
_entity_poly.type
_entity_poly.pdbx_seq_one_letter_code
_entity_poly.pdbx_strand_id
1 'polypeptide(L)'
;MENLLGLLRIHVHKGVNLAVRDVMSSDPYVLVKRGKQKLKTRVVKKNVNPEWNEDLTLSIDNPNLPITIEVYDKDTFSPDDKMGDAEFDIGPFLEAVRCT
;
A
#
# COMPACT_ATOMS: atom_id res chain seq x y z
N MET A 1 -6.86 -26.38 5.72
CA MET A 1 -6.12 -26.25 4.46
C MET A 1 -6.23 -24.80 4.03
N GLU A 2 -5.12 -24.10 3.91
CA GLU A 2 -5.11 -22.72 3.42
C GLU A 2 -5.47 -22.73 1.94
N ASN A 3 -6.64 -22.20 1.60
CA ASN A 3 -7.07 -22.04 0.21
C ASN A 3 -6.31 -20.87 -0.41
N LEU A 4 -5.11 -21.11 -0.94
CA LEU A 4 -4.37 -20.13 -1.72
C LEU A 4 -4.86 -20.16 -3.17
N LEU A 5 -5.44 -19.06 -3.64
CA LEU A 5 -5.88 -18.87 -5.03
C LEU A 5 -4.74 -18.39 -5.93
N GLY A 6 -3.80 -17.62 -5.38
CA GLY A 6 -2.66 -17.10 -6.13
C GLY A 6 -1.90 -15.99 -5.41
N LEU A 7 -0.95 -15.37 -6.12
CA LEU A 7 -0.17 -14.24 -5.65
C LEU A 7 -0.52 -12.98 -6.45
N LEU A 8 -0.79 -11.88 -5.76
CA LEU A 8 -1.01 -10.57 -6.36
C LEU A 8 0.20 -9.68 -6.11
N ARG A 9 0.88 -9.26 -7.16
CA ARG A 9 1.95 -8.26 -7.10
C ARG A 9 1.37 -6.86 -7.27
N ILE A 10 1.60 -6.00 -6.29
CA ILE A 10 1.23 -4.60 -6.26
C ILE A 10 2.50 -3.78 -6.43
N HIS A 11 2.62 -3.08 -7.55
CA HIS A 11 3.73 -2.18 -7.80
C HIS A 11 3.36 -0.78 -7.30
N VAL A 12 3.97 -0.36 -6.20
CA VAL A 12 3.77 0.98 -5.63
C VAL A 12 4.71 1.95 -6.33
N HIS A 13 4.17 2.68 -7.31
CA HIS A 13 4.96 3.64 -8.12
C HIS A 13 5.38 4.88 -7.32
N LYS A 14 4.44 5.78 -7.05
CA LYS A 14 4.71 7.11 -6.48
C LYS A 14 3.51 7.71 -5.76
N GLY A 15 3.78 8.67 -4.88
CA GLY A 15 2.80 9.57 -4.29
C GLY A 15 2.86 10.94 -4.99
N VAL A 16 1.73 11.64 -5.04
CA VAL A 16 1.64 12.96 -5.68
C VAL A 16 0.97 13.93 -4.72
N ASN A 17 1.68 15.00 -4.38
CA ASN A 17 1.21 16.10 -3.54
C ASN A 17 0.60 15.60 -2.21
N LEU A 18 1.34 14.75 -1.50
CA LEU A 18 0.95 14.22 -0.20
C LEU A 18 0.88 15.33 0.86
N ALA A 19 0.11 15.09 1.91
CA ALA A 19 0.00 16.02 3.03
C ALA A 19 1.39 16.25 3.68
N VAL A 20 1.64 17.47 4.16
CA VAL A 20 2.79 17.78 5.01
C VAL A 20 2.39 17.48 6.46
N ARG A 21 3.12 16.58 7.12
CA ARG A 21 2.90 16.22 8.54
C ARG A 21 4.07 16.63 9.45
N ASP A 22 5.27 16.87 8.91
CA ASP A 22 6.33 17.61 9.61
C ASP A 22 6.20 19.13 9.41
N VAL A 23 7.24 19.88 9.80
CA VAL A 23 7.33 21.34 9.66
C VAL A 23 7.23 21.81 8.21
N MET A 24 7.91 21.13 7.27
CA MET A 24 8.03 21.55 5.87
C MET A 24 7.82 20.41 4.85
N SER A 25 7.76 19.16 5.30
CA SER A 25 7.68 17.98 4.43
C SER A 25 7.07 16.79 5.20
N SER A 26 7.15 15.60 4.62
CA SER A 26 6.99 14.31 5.30
C SER A 26 8.03 13.31 4.82
N ASP A 27 8.20 12.23 5.58
CA ASP A 27 8.94 11.00 5.32
C ASP A 27 7.98 9.83 5.00
N PRO A 28 7.27 9.84 3.84
CA PRO A 28 6.16 8.92 3.62
C PRO A 28 6.56 7.46 3.30
N TYR A 29 5.76 6.52 3.78
CA TYR A 29 5.71 5.12 3.35
C TYR A 29 4.27 4.62 3.16
N VAL A 30 4.10 3.58 2.35
CA VAL A 30 2.79 2.95 2.11
C VAL A 30 2.70 1.63 2.87
N LEU A 31 1.59 1.44 3.56
CA LEU A 31 1.21 0.21 4.23
C LEU A 31 0.04 -0.42 3.46
N VAL A 32 0.28 -1.56 2.83
CA VAL A 32 -0.74 -2.36 2.14
C VAL A 32 -1.23 -3.44 3.10
N LYS A 33 -2.55 -3.50 3.31
CA LYS A 33 -3.21 -4.46 4.19
C LYS A 33 -4.24 -5.28 3.42
N ARG A 34 -4.28 -6.57 3.72
CA ARG A 34 -5.34 -7.47 3.27
C ARG A 34 -5.54 -8.58 4.29
N GLY A 35 -6.66 -8.53 5.02
CA GLY A 35 -6.94 -9.45 6.11
C GLY A 35 -5.84 -9.40 7.19
N LYS A 36 -5.11 -10.51 7.38
CA LYS A 36 -3.99 -10.59 8.33
C LYS A 36 -2.65 -10.16 7.74
N GLN A 37 -2.55 -10.02 6.42
CA GLN A 37 -1.31 -9.64 5.75
C GLN A 37 -1.10 -8.13 5.80
N LYS A 38 0.11 -7.70 6.14
CA LYS A 38 0.54 -6.31 6.15
C LYS A 38 1.93 -6.23 5.53
N LEU A 39 2.07 -5.45 4.46
CA LEU A 39 3.34 -5.21 3.78
C LEU A 39 3.56 -3.70 3.71
N LYS A 40 4.82 -3.28 3.86
CA LYS A 40 5.18 -1.86 3.83
C LYS A 40 6.29 -1.61 2.82
N THR A 41 6.26 -0.45 2.19
CA THR A 41 7.37 0.03 1.36
C THR A 41 8.50 0.56 2.23
N ARG A 42 9.62 0.90 1.59
CA ARG A 42 10.63 1.81 2.16
C ARG A 42 10.03 3.19 2.44
N VAL A 43 10.68 3.88 3.36
CA VAL A 43 10.43 5.29 3.70
C VAL A 43 11.21 6.18 2.73
N VAL A 44 10.56 7.18 2.15
CA VAL A 44 11.24 8.20 1.34
C VAL A 44 11.31 9.49 2.16
N LYS A 45 12.51 9.97 2.48
CA LYS A 45 12.68 11.10 3.39
C LYS A 45 12.41 12.45 2.71
N LYS A 46 11.77 13.37 3.44
CA LYS A 46 11.55 14.78 3.14
C LYS A 46 11.04 15.01 1.71
N ASN A 47 10.01 14.26 1.33
CA ASN A 47 9.43 14.37 0.01
C ASN A 47 7.93 14.06 -0.01
N VAL A 48 7.10 15.06 -0.32
CA VAL A 48 5.64 14.91 -0.52
C VAL A 48 5.25 14.42 -1.93
N ASN A 49 6.23 14.19 -2.81
CA ASN A 49 6.08 13.53 -4.11
C ASN A 49 7.04 12.33 -4.20
N PRO A 50 6.92 11.33 -3.30
CA PRO A 50 7.86 10.22 -3.22
C PRO A 50 7.72 9.28 -4.42
N GLU A 51 8.84 8.75 -4.92
CA GLU A 51 8.86 7.63 -5.85
C GLU A 51 9.36 6.39 -5.12
N TRP A 52 8.45 5.47 -4.79
CA TRP A 52 8.82 4.23 -4.11
C TRP A 52 9.38 3.22 -5.10
N ASN A 53 8.68 3.01 -6.22
CA ASN A 53 8.98 2.00 -7.26
C ASN A 53 9.28 0.63 -6.65
N GLU A 54 8.36 0.15 -5.81
CA GLU A 54 8.55 -1.06 -5.00
C GLU A 54 7.42 -2.07 -5.21
N ASP A 55 7.79 -3.34 -5.39
CA ASP A 55 6.84 -4.45 -5.54
C ASP A 55 6.52 -5.08 -4.18
N LEU A 56 5.23 -5.11 -3.83
CA LEU A 56 4.71 -5.82 -2.67
C LEU A 56 3.83 -6.99 -3.15
N THR A 57 4.06 -8.20 -2.64
CA THR A 57 3.34 -9.40 -3.10
C THR A 57 2.47 -9.97 -1.99
N LEU A 58 1.15 -9.99 -2.20
CA LEU A 58 0.17 -10.54 -1.29
C LEU A 58 -0.30 -11.93 -1.74
N SER A 59 -0.53 -12.82 -0.79
CA SER A 59 -1.26 -14.06 -1.02
C SER A 59 -2.76 -13.79 -1.11
N ILE A 60 -3.44 -14.33 -2.12
CA ILE A 60 -4.87 -14.20 -2.31
C ILE A 60 -5.55 -15.51 -1.91
N ASP A 61 -6.40 -15.45 -0.90
CA ASP A 61 -7.18 -16.57 -0.35
C ASP A 61 -8.69 -16.40 -0.57
N ASN A 62 -9.18 -15.17 -0.45
CA ASN A 62 -10.57 -14.78 -0.66
C ASN A 62 -10.67 -13.53 -1.58
N PRO A 63 -11.08 -13.67 -2.85
CA PRO A 63 -11.03 -12.57 -3.82
C PRO A 63 -12.03 -11.45 -3.50
N ASN A 64 -13.00 -11.71 -2.61
CA ASN A 64 -14.01 -10.74 -2.17
C ASN A 64 -13.53 -9.87 -1.00
N LEU A 65 -12.34 -10.12 -0.47
CA LEU A 65 -11.76 -9.27 0.57
C LEU A 65 -10.98 -8.12 -0.09
N PRO A 66 -11.32 -6.86 0.21
CA PRO A 66 -10.69 -5.71 -0.41
C PRO A 66 -9.25 -5.52 0.07
N ILE A 67 -8.50 -4.69 -0.66
CA ILE A 67 -7.15 -4.28 -0.30
C ILE A 67 -7.19 -2.84 0.19
N THR A 68 -6.72 -2.63 1.42
CA THR A 68 -6.58 -1.30 1.99
C THR A 68 -5.15 -0.83 1.82
N ILE A 69 -4.98 0.39 1.33
CA ILE A 69 -3.69 1.10 1.29
C ILE A 69 -3.76 2.30 2.21
N GLU A 70 -2.74 2.46 3.04
CA GLU A 70 -2.62 3.57 3.97
C GLU A 70 -1.25 4.21 3.78
N VAL A 71 -1.20 5.54 3.84
CA VAL A 71 0.05 6.29 3.77
C VAL A 71 0.34 6.88 5.14
N TYR A 72 1.58 6.76 5.59
CA TYR A 72 2.04 7.24 6.88
C TYR A 72 3.30 8.08 6.73
N ASP A 73 3.43 9.08 7.60
CA ASP A 73 4.66 9.82 7.81
C ASP A 73 5.51 9.12 8.88
N LYS A 74 6.78 8.87 8.59
CA LYS A 74 7.67 8.17 9.50
C LYS A 74 8.31 9.14 10.49
N ASP A 75 7.91 9.02 11.74
CA ASP A 75 8.56 9.73 12.83
C ASP A 75 9.58 8.87 13.58
N THR A 76 10.64 9.53 14.06
CA THR A 76 11.70 8.87 14.85
C THR A 76 11.38 8.84 16.35
N PHE A 77 10.72 9.88 16.86
CA PHE A 77 10.49 10.07 18.30
C PHE A 77 9.02 10.10 18.70
N SER A 78 8.11 10.04 17.74
CA SER A 78 6.65 9.98 17.91
C SER A 78 6.05 8.81 17.12
N PRO A 79 4.80 8.42 17.41
CA PRO A 79 4.05 7.53 16.53
C PRO A 79 3.92 8.12 15.13
N ASP A 80 3.97 7.26 14.12
CA ASP A 80 3.84 7.65 12.71
C ASP A 80 2.46 8.28 12.42
N ASP A 81 2.44 9.45 11.79
CA ASP A 81 1.21 10.19 11.47
C ASP A 81 0.51 9.65 10.22
N LYS A 82 -0.81 9.49 10.27
CA LYS A 82 -1.59 9.05 9.11
C LYS A 82 -1.73 10.19 8.08
N MET A 83 -1.38 9.90 6.82
CA MET A 83 -1.45 10.85 5.71
C MET A 83 -2.66 10.62 4.79
N GLY A 84 -3.29 9.45 4.86
CA GLY A 84 -4.48 9.11 4.10
C GLY A 84 -4.65 7.61 3.94
N ASP A 85 -5.79 7.20 3.39
CA ASP A 85 -6.08 5.81 3.06
C ASP A 85 -7.02 5.71 1.86
N ALA A 86 -6.99 4.55 1.22
CA ALA A 86 -7.91 4.16 0.16
C ALA A 86 -8.11 2.65 0.18
N GLU A 87 -9.18 2.19 -0.44
CA GLU A 87 -9.52 0.79 -0.55
C GLU A 87 -9.93 0.46 -1.98
N PHE A 88 -9.57 -0.72 -2.46
CA PHE A 88 -9.98 -1.19 -3.79
C PHE A 88 -10.20 -2.70 -3.84
N ASP A 89 -11.11 -3.11 -4.71
CA ASP A 89 -11.44 -4.50 -5.00
C ASP A 89 -10.58 -5.05 -6.15
N ILE A 90 -10.24 -6.33 -6.06
CA ILE A 90 -9.48 -7.03 -7.11
C ILE A 90 -10.36 -7.92 -7.99
N GLY A 91 -11.64 -8.06 -7.69
CA GLY A 91 -12.60 -8.88 -8.44
C GLY A 91 -12.56 -8.60 -9.96
N PRO A 92 -12.76 -7.36 -10.41
CA PRO A 92 -12.72 -7.01 -11.83
C PRO A 92 -11.39 -7.35 -12.50
N PHE A 93 -10.27 -7.19 -11.77
CA PHE A 93 -8.95 -7.54 -12.28
C PHE A 93 -8.79 -9.06 -12.45
N LEU A 94 -9.27 -9.85 -11.49
CA LEU A 94 -9.23 -11.31 -11.57
C LEU A 94 -10.13 -11.86 -12.70
N GLU A 95 -11.28 -11.24 -12.94
CA GLU A 95 -12.15 -11.58 -14.07
C GLU A 95 -11.45 -11.32 -15.41
N ALA A 96 -10.83 -10.14 -15.57
CA ALA A 96 -10.10 -9.79 -16.78
C ALA A 96 -8.95 -10.76 -17.07
N VAL A 97 -8.20 -11.18 -16.05
CA VAL A 97 -7.08 -12.14 -16.20
C VAL A 97 -7.56 -13.53 -16.62
N ARG A 98 -8.75 -13.96 -16.20
CA ARG A 98 -9.31 -15.28 -16.57
C ARG A 98 -9.83 -15.34 -18.01
N CYS A 99 -10.11 -14.19 -18.61
CA CYS A 99 -10.59 -14.11 -20.00
C CYS A 99 -9.45 -14.11 -21.04
N THR A 100 -8.20 -14.05 -20.60
CA THR A 100 -6.99 -14.26 -21.41
C THR A 100 -6.48 -15.69 -21.28
#